data_AF-A0A3B8UDY4-F1
#
_entry.id   AF-A0A3B8UDY4-F1
#
_cell.length_a   1.000
_cell.length_b   1.000
_cell.length_c   1.000
_cell.angle_alpha   90.00
_cell.angle_beta   90.00
_cell.angle_gamma   90.00
#
_symmetry.space_group_name_H-M   'P 1'
#
loop_
_entity.id
_entity.type
_entity.pdbx_description
1 polymer ?
#
loop_
_entity_poly.entity_id
_entity_poly.type
_entity_poly.pdbx_seq_one_letter_code
_entity_poly.pdbx_strand_id
1 'polypeptide(L)'
;MMKYKGYVGHVQYDDEAKIFHGEVLGLRDIITFQGTSVDELEQSFQDSVNDYLKWCKERGEAPEKTLSGTFNLRIPPELHAKLAFQAKTEGVSLNAYVTDLLRAS
;
A
#
# COMPACT_ATOMS: atom_id res chain seq x y z
N MET A 1 -4.58 4.23 -10.25
CA MET A 1 -4.53 4.18 -8.77
C MET A 1 -5.55 5.16 -8.22
N MET A 2 -6.52 4.67 -7.46
CA MET A 2 -7.54 5.48 -6.79
C MET A 2 -7.04 5.84 -5.39
N LYS A 3 -7.39 7.02 -4.86
CA LYS A 3 -6.94 7.47 -3.54
C LYS A 3 -8.09 8.13 -2.78
N TYR A 4 -8.33 7.69 -1.54
CA TYR A 4 -9.35 8.28 -0.68
C TYR A 4 -9.00 8.06 0.79
N LYS A 5 -9.00 9.14 1.60
CA LYS A 5 -8.66 9.13 3.04
C LYS A 5 -7.34 8.41 3.39
N GLY A 6 -6.35 8.45 2.49
CA GLY A 6 -5.06 7.77 2.68
C GLY A 6 -5.03 6.31 2.24
N TYR A 7 -6.16 5.74 1.81
CA TYR A 7 -6.25 4.41 1.22
C TYR A 7 -6.01 4.48 -0.28
N VAL A 8 -5.39 3.43 -0.83
CA VAL A 8 -5.05 3.34 -2.26
C VAL A 8 -5.77 2.15 -2.87
N GLY A 9 -6.57 2.38 -3.90
CA GLY A 9 -7.25 1.35 -4.68
C GLY A 9 -6.44 0.96 -5.92
N HIS A 10 -6.24 -0.34 -6.11
CA HIS A 10 -5.81 -0.94 -7.37
C HIS A 10 -7.02 -1.49 -8.12
N VAL A 11 -7.03 -1.37 -9.44
CA VAL A 11 -8.17 -1.74 -10.28
C VAL A 11 -7.68 -2.58 -11.44
N GLN A 12 -8.39 -3.66 -11.73
CA GLN A 12 -8.18 -4.53 -12.87
C GLN A 12 -9.53 -4.78 -13.57
N TYR A 13 -9.48 -5.02 -14.87
CA TYR A 13 -10.67 -5.45 -15.61
C TYR A 13 -10.77 -6.97 -15.55
N ASP A 14 -11.92 -7.47 -15.10
CA ASP A 14 -12.29 -8.88 -15.14
C ASP A 14 -13.06 -9.13 -16.44
N ASP A 15 -12.46 -9.89 -17.35
CA ASP A 15 -13.00 -10.15 -18.67
C ASP A 15 -14.10 -11.22 -18.71
N GLU A 16 -14.14 -12.11 -17.72
CA GLU A 16 -15.19 -13.11 -17.54
C GLU A 16 -16.45 -12.45 -16.97
N ALA A 17 -16.31 -11.66 -15.91
CA ALA A 17 -17.41 -10.98 -15.24
C ALA A 17 -17.83 -9.68 -15.94
N LYS A 18 -17.02 -9.16 -16.86
CA LYS A 18 -17.24 -7.88 -17.59
C LYS A 18 -17.35 -6.67 -16.65
N ILE A 19 -16.59 -6.67 -15.55
CA ILE A 19 -16.58 -5.58 -14.56
C ILE A 19 -15.16 -5.10 -14.28
N PHE A 20 -15.04 -3.89 -13.74
CA PHE A 20 -13.82 -3.47 -13.07
C PHE A 20 -13.86 -3.98 -11.63
N HIS A 21 -12.85 -4.77 -11.25
CA HIS A 21 -12.64 -5.22 -9.89
C HIS A 21 -11.51 -4.42 -9.26
N GLY A 22 -11.70 -3.99 -8.02
CA GLY A 22 -10.69 -3.26 -7.29
C GLY A 22 -10.48 -3.76 -5.87
N GLU A 23 -9.25 -3.57 -5.39
CA GLU A 23 -8.80 -3.92 -4.04
C GLU A 23 -8.11 -2.73 -3.39
N VAL A 24 -8.28 -2.59 -2.08
CA VAL A 24 -7.53 -1.60 -1.30
C VAL A 24 -6.18 -2.18 -0.92
N LEU A 25 -5.11 -1.49 -1.33
CA LEU A 25 -3.74 -1.91 -1.09
C LEU A 25 -3.25 -1.55 0.32
N GLY A 26 -2.37 -2.40 0.84
CA GLY A 26 -1.62 -2.11 2.05
C GLY A 26 -2.39 -2.34 3.36
N LEU A 27 -3.45 -3.14 3.31
CA LEU A 27 -4.21 -3.62 4.46
C LEU A 27 -4.07 -5.14 4.60
N ARG A 28 -4.18 -5.65 5.82
CA ARG A 28 -4.34 -7.09 6.07
C ARG A 28 -5.77 -7.53 5.78
N ASP A 29 -6.73 -6.68 6.13
CA ASP A 29 -8.13 -6.88 5.77
C ASP A 29 -8.32 -6.65 4.27
N ILE A 30 -8.94 -7.63 3.60
CA ILE A 30 -9.24 -7.54 2.18
C ILE A 30 -10.49 -6.68 2.02
N ILE A 31 -10.31 -5.45 1.54
CA ILE A 31 -11.41 -4.58 1.12
C ILE A 31 -11.45 -4.59 -0.41
N THR A 32 -12.57 -5.03 -0.97
CA THR A 32 -12.81 -5.02 -2.41
C THR A 32 -13.94 -4.07 -2.78
N PHE A 33 -13.93 -3.65 -4.03
CA PHE A 33 -14.96 -2.80 -4.63
C PHE A 33 -15.06 -3.16 -6.12
N GLN A 34 -16.17 -2.83 -6.76
CA GLN A 34 -16.36 -3.15 -8.17
C GLN A 34 -17.31 -2.15 -8.83
N GLY A 35 -17.25 -2.09 -10.15
CA GLY A 35 -18.16 -1.26 -10.92
C GLY A 35 -18.10 -1.57 -12.41
N THR A 36 -19.17 -1.23 -13.12
CA THR A 36 -19.28 -1.33 -14.59
C THR A 36 -18.92 -0.03 -15.29
N SER A 37 -18.82 1.06 -14.53
CA SER A 37 -18.43 2.38 -14.99
C SER A 37 -17.40 3.01 -14.05
N VAL A 38 -16.71 4.05 -14.51
CA VAL A 38 -15.75 4.79 -13.68
C VAL A 38 -16.45 5.41 -12.47
N ASP A 39 -17.63 6.02 -12.65
CA ASP A 39 -18.37 6.67 -11.58
C ASP A 39 -18.82 5.67 -10.50
N GLU A 40 -19.35 4.51 -10.91
CA GLU A 40 -19.74 3.44 -10.00
C GLU A 40 -18.54 2.90 -9.22
N LEU A 41 -17.40 2.75 -9.90
CA LEU A 41 -16.17 2.27 -9.28
C LEU A 41 -15.63 3.26 -8.24
N GLU A 42 -15.63 4.56 -8.55
CA GLU A 42 -15.25 5.63 -7.62
C GLU A 42 -16.13 5.69 -6.39
N GLN A 43 -17.44 5.58 -6.58
CA GLN A 43 -18.40 5.55 -5.49
C GLN A 43 -18.23 4.29 -4.63
N SER A 44 -18.15 3.10 -5.27
CA SER A 44 -17.96 1.83 -4.57
C SER A 44 -16.65 1.80 -3.78
N PHE A 45 -15.56 2.35 -4.30
CA PHE A 45 -14.30 2.48 -3.57
C PHE A 45 -14.45 3.35 -2.31
N GLN A 46 -15.08 4.52 -2.43
CA GLN A 46 -15.27 5.43 -1.29
C GLN A 46 -16.17 4.80 -0.22
N ASP A 47 -17.24 4.11 -0.64
CA ASP A 47 -18.17 3.44 0.25
C ASP A 47 -17.49 2.29 0.99
N SER A 48 -16.78 1.41 0.29
CA SER A 48 -16.03 0.32 0.92
C SER A 48 -15.00 0.82 1.95
N VAL A 49 -14.31 1.94 1.67
CA VAL A 49 -13.38 2.56 2.63
C VAL A 49 -14.13 3.19 3.82
N ASN A 50 -15.25 3.87 3.58
CA ASN A 50 -16.05 4.47 4.65
C ASN A 50 -16.63 3.40 5.59
N ASP A 51 -17.12 2.29 5.04
CA ASP A 51 -17.66 1.17 5.79
C ASP A 51 -16.59 0.50 6.63
N TYR A 52 -15.40 0.29 6.08
CA TYR A 52 -14.25 -0.17 6.86
C TYR A 52 -13.93 0.73 8.05
N LEU A 53 -13.81 2.05 7.81
CA LEU A 53 -13.52 3.02 8.87
C LEU A 53 -14.62 3.05 9.94
N LYS A 54 -15.88 2.92 9.52
CA LYS A 54 -17.02 2.84 10.43
C LYS A 54 -16.95 1.56 11.28
N TRP A 55 -16.64 0.43 10.67
CA TRP A 55 -16.49 -0.85 11.35
C TRP A 55 -15.35 -0.84 12.39
N CYS A 56 -14.19 -0.26 12.04
CA CYS A 56 -13.09 -0.05 13.00
C CYS A 56 -13.56 0.79 14.19
N LYS A 57 -14.29 1.89 13.93
CA LYS A 57 -14.82 2.77 14.99
C LYS A 57 -15.82 2.04 15.90
N GLU A 58 -16.72 1.25 15.35
CA GLU A 58 -17.71 0.47 16.12
C GLU A 58 -17.06 -0.57 17.04
N ARG A 59 -15.92 -1.14 16.62
CA ARG A 59 -15.13 -2.09 17.41
C ARG A 59 -14.17 -1.43 18.39
N GLY A 60 -14.03 -0.10 18.35
CA GLY A 60 -13.02 0.62 19.13
C GLY A 60 -11.57 0.30 18.68
N GLU A 61 -11.40 -0.18 17.46
CA GLU A 61 -10.11 -0.54 16.88
C GLU A 61 -9.57 0.63 16.05
N ALA A 62 -8.25 0.83 16.11
CA ALA A 62 -7.62 1.79 15.21
C ALA A 62 -7.62 1.21 13.79
N PRO A 63 -8.09 1.95 12.77
CA PRO A 63 -8.03 1.48 11.40
C PRO A 63 -6.57 1.24 11.00
N GLU A 64 -6.32 0.17 10.25
CA GLU A 64 -4.99 -0.14 9.77
C GLU A 64 -4.49 1.01 8.93
N LYS A 65 -3.28 1.47 9.25
CA LYS A 65 -2.57 2.41 8.41
C LYS A 65 -2.06 1.65 7.20
N THR A 66 -2.54 2.03 6.03
CA THR A 66 -1.89 1.68 4.77
C THR A 66 -0.44 2.14 4.83
N LEU A 67 0.49 1.19 4.64
CA LEU A 67 1.93 1.47 4.45
C LEU A 67 2.58 2.23 5.63
N SER A 68 2.87 1.52 6.72
CA SER A 68 3.48 2.06 7.96
C SER A 68 4.86 2.75 7.80
N GLY A 69 5.47 2.67 6.62
CA GLY A 69 6.85 3.09 6.37
C GLY A 69 7.91 2.11 6.87
N THR A 70 7.50 1.07 7.61
CA THR A 70 8.41 0.01 8.05
C THR A 70 8.65 -0.99 6.92
N PHE A 71 9.88 -1.04 6.42
CA PHE A 71 10.31 -1.98 5.38
C PHE A 71 11.32 -2.97 5.96
N ASN A 72 10.84 -4.11 6.46
CA ASN A 72 11.68 -5.19 6.99
C ASN A 72 12.08 -6.13 5.86
N LEU A 73 13.33 -6.06 5.42
CA LEU A 73 13.86 -6.90 4.35
C LEU A 73 14.95 -7.83 4.88
N ARG A 74 14.82 -9.13 4.57
CA ARG A 74 15.91 -10.09 4.74
C ARG A 74 16.68 -10.19 3.42
N ILE A 75 17.96 -9.84 3.45
CA ILE A 75 18.87 -9.93 2.30
C ILE A 75 20.07 -10.83 2.61
N PRO A 76 20.75 -11.37 1.59
CA PRO A 76 21.99 -12.12 1.79
C PRO A 76 23.03 -11.29 2.57
N PRO A 77 23.82 -11.92 3.45
CA PRO A 77 24.83 -11.22 4.26
C PRO A 77 25.82 -10.41 3.44
N GLU A 78 26.18 -10.87 2.24
CA GLU A 78 27.14 -10.19 1.36
C GLU A 78 26.57 -8.88 0.84
N LEU A 79 25.28 -8.85 0.48
CA LEU A 79 24.59 -7.64 0.04
C LEU A 79 24.42 -6.66 1.20
N HIS A 80 24.06 -7.15 2.38
CA HIS A 80 24.00 -6.32 3.58
C HIS A 80 25.34 -5.66 3.89
N ALA A 81 26.44 -6.42 3.86
CA ALA A 81 27.77 -5.89 4.09
C ALA A 81 28.12 -4.80 3.08
N LYS A 82 27.87 -5.05 1.79
CA LYS A 82 28.13 -4.08 0.72
C LYS A 82 27.38 -2.76 0.95
N LEU A 83 26.07 -2.81 1.20
CA LEU A 83 25.25 -1.62 1.44
C LEU A 83 25.68 -0.88 2.72
N ALA A 84 26.02 -1.60 3.78
CA ALA A 84 26.48 -1.02 5.04
C ALA A 84 27.82 -0.29 4.89
N PHE A 85 28.76 -0.85 4.11
CA PHE A 85 30.03 -0.18 3.82
C PHE A 85 29.83 1.09 3.00
N GLN A 86 29.00 1.05 1.96
CA GLN A 86 28.70 2.21 1.12
C GLN A 86 28.05 3.34 1.92
N ALA A 87 27.03 3.02 2.73
CA ALA A 87 26.37 3.98 3.60
C ALA A 87 27.38 4.66 4.56
N LYS A 88 28.31 3.88 5.12
CA LYS A 88 29.35 4.40 6.01
C LYS A 88 30.35 5.30 5.29
N THR A 89 30.75 4.97 4.07
CA THR A 89 31.62 5.81 3.23
C THR A 89 30.97 7.16 2.91
N GLU A 90 29.65 7.18 2.73
CA GLU A 90 28.85 8.39 2.47
C GLU A 90 28.45 9.13 3.76
N GLY A 91 28.76 8.59 4.93
CA GLY A 91 28.46 9.23 6.22
C GLY A 91 26.98 9.21 6.60
N VAL A 92 26.18 8.35 5.96
CA VAL A 92 24.73 8.23 6.19
C VAL A 92 24.37 6.92 6.87
N SER A 93 23.17 6.85 7.46
CA SER A 93 22.65 5.58 7.98
C SER A 93 22.33 4.61 6.84
N LEU A 94 22.37 3.30 7.10
CA LEU A 94 22.00 2.28 6.10
C LEU A 94 20.57 2.49 5.59
N ASN A 95 19.62 2.83 6.47
CA ASN A 95 18.24 3.10 6.07
C ASN A 95 18.15 4.31 5.14
N ALA A 96 18.90 5.39 5.43
CA ALA A 96 18.94 6.57 4.57
C ALA A 96 19.53 6.22 3.19
N TYR A 97 20.65 5.50 3.16
CA TYR A 97 21.29 5.05 1.93
C TYR A 97 20.35 4.21 1.05
N VAL A 98 19.71 3.19 1.65
CA VAL A 98 18.74 2.35 0.92
C VAL A 98 17.53 3.17 0.46
N THR A 99 17.04 4.10 1.28
CA THR A 99 15.92 4.97 0.90
C THR A 99 16.26 5.84 -0.31
N ASP A 100 17.47 6.41 -0.35
CA ASP A 100 17.90 7.25 -1.47
C ASP A 100 18.12 6.43 -2.76
N LEU A 101 18.68 5.22 -2.65
CA LEU A 101 18.74 4.28 -3.78
C LEU A 101 17.35 3.94 -4.33
N LEU A 102 16.38 3.66 -3.45
CA LEU A 102 15.01 3.33 -3.83
C LEU A 102 14.24 4.53 -4.43
N ARG A 103 14.61 5.77 -4.06
CA ARG A 103 14.05 6.99 -4.67
C ARG A 103 14.58 7.26 -6.09
N ALA A 104 15.79 6.82 -6.38
CA ALA A 104 16.41 6.95 -7.70
C ALA A 104 15.98 5.84 -8.68
N SER A 105 15.21 4.88 -8.20
CA SER A 105 14.63 3.75 -8.96
C SER A 105 13.28 4.12 -9.54
#